data_AF-A0A5A9N8P0-F1
#
_entry.id   AF-A0A5A9N8P0-F1
#
_cell.length_a   1.000
_cell.length_b   1.000
_cell.length_c   1.000
_cell.angle_alpha   90.00
_cell.angle_beta   90.00
_cell.angle_gamma   90.00
#
_symmetry.space_group_name_H-M   'P 1'
#
loop_
_entity.id
_entity.type
_entity.pdbx_description
1 polymer ?
#
loop_
_entity_poly.entity_id
_entity_poly.type
_entity_poly.pdbx_seq_one_letter_code
_entity_poly.pdbx_strand_id
1 'polypeptide(L)' 'MKVLACALVVMLVCSVTVHSLRCFTCQGVNCKVETMCPASANYCKTAASAGFLSRTCEEFCTPEVNVHCCSVDLCG' A
#
# COMPACT_ATOMS: atom_id res chain seq x y z
N MET A 1 -35.72 -3.68 21.32
CA MET A 1 -34.32 -3.89 21.78
C MET A 1 -33.42 -4.56 20.73
N LYS A 2 -33.86 -5.61 20.01
CA LYS A 2 -33.00 -6.38 19.08
C LYS A 2 -32.63 -5.67 17.76
N VAL A 3 -33.47 -4.76 17.25
CA VAL A 3 -33.27 -4.11 15.94
C VAL A 3 -32.16 -3.04 15.98
N LEU A 4 -32.04 -2.33 17.10
CA LEU A 4 -30.99 -1.32 17.30
C LEU A 4 -29.59 -1.94 17.35
N ALA A 5 -29.46 -3.14 17.92
CA ALA A 5 -28.18 -3.85 17.97
C ALA A 5 -27.71 -4.27 16.56
N CYS A 6 -28.61 -4.74 15.70
CA CYS A 6 -28.29 -5.07 14.31
C CYS A 6 -27.85 -3.84 13.51
N ALA A 7 -28.52 -2.71 13.66
CA ALA A 7 -28.16 -1.49 12.95
C ALA A 7 -26.76 -0.98 13.33
N LEU A 8 -26.38 -1.11 14.60
CA LEU A 8 -25.06 -0.69 15.08
C LEU A 8 -23.93 -1.56 14.50
N VAL A 9 -24.15 -2.87 14.41
CA VAL A 9 -23.16 -3.81 13.87
C VAL A 9 -22.94 -3.59 12.37
N VAL A 10 -23.98 -3.32 11.58
CA VAL A 10 -23.85 -3.05 10.14
C VAL A 10 -23.04 -1.77 9.87
N MET A 11 -23.23 -0.73 10.67
CA MET A 11 -22.48 0.53 10.52
C MET A 11 -20.99 0.37 10.86
N LEU A 12 -20.66 -0.45 11.86
CA LEU A 12 -19.27 -0.72 12.27
C LEU A 12 -18.48 -1.48 11.19
N VAL A 13 -19.10 -2.41 10.47
CA VAL A 13 -18.44 -3.22 9.43
C VAL A 13 -18.16 -2.41 8.16
N CYS A 14 -18.96 -1.38 7.86
CA CYS A 14 -18.73 -0.49 6.70
C CYS A 14 -17.76 0.66 6.99
N SER A 15 -17.34 0.85 8.25
CA SER A 15 -16.48 1.97 8.68
C SER A 15 -15.00 1.64 8.70
N VAL A 16 -14.60 0.42 8.30
CA VAL A 16 -13.19 0.13 8.01
C VAL A 16 -12.78 0.92 6.78
N THR A 17 -12.35 2.16 7.00
CA THR A 17 -11.64 2.96 6.00
C THR A 17 -10.36 2.20 5.66
N VAL A 18 -10.39 1.44 4.56
CA VAL A 18 -9.18 0.86 3.99
C VAL A 18 -8.35 2.04 3.51
N HIS A 19 -7.40 2.49 4.33
CA HIS A 19 -6.53 3.58 3.96
C HIS A 19 -5.71 3.12 2.76
N SER A 20 -6.07 3.60 1.57
CA SER A 20 -5.44 3.17 0.34
C SER A 20 -4.08 3.83 0.22
N LEU A 21 -3.03 3.08 0.52
CA LEU A 21 -1.65 3.53 0.39
C LEU A 21 -1.36 3.97 -1.05
N ARG A 22 -0.66 5.09 -1.21
CA ARG A 22 -0.13 5.56 -2.49
C ARG A 22 1.37 5.34 -2.52
N CYS A 23 1.89 4.77 -3.59
CA CYS A 23 3.32 4.54 -3.76
C CYS A 23 3.80 5.10 -5.09
N PHE A 24 5.10 5.35 -5.19
CA PHE A 24 5.74 5.45 -6.49
C PHE A 24 5.88 4.06 -7.09
N THR A 25 5.54 3.89 -8.37
CA THR A 25 5.76 2.68 -9.15
C THR A 25 6.52 2.98 -10.44
N CYS A 26 7.00 1.91 -11.08
CA CYS A 26 7.68 2.02 -12.37
C CYS A 26 6.71 1.74 -13.54
N GLN A 27 6.64 2.67 -14.48
CA GLN A 27 6.02 2.49 -15.79
C GLN A 27 7.10 2.70 -16.87
N GLY A 28 7.61 1.60 -17.41
CA GLY A 28 8.79 1.63 -18.29
C GLY A 28 10.03 2.13 -17.55
N VAL A 29 10.64 3.20 -18.05
CA VAL A 29 11.84 3.83 -17.45
C VAL A 29 11.53 4.83 -16.34
N ASN A 30 10.25 5.23 -16.18
CA ASN A 30 9.86 6.19 -15.16
C ASN A 30 9.43 5.47 -13.88
N CYS A 31 10.21 5.62 -12.81
CA CYS A 31 9.95 5.03 -11.48
C CYS A 31 9.41 6.02 -10.46
N LYS A 32 8.80 7.12 -10.90
CA LYS A 32 8.14 8.11 -10.04
C LYS A 32 6.67 8.26 -10.36
N VAL A 33 6.04 7.23 -10.90
CA VAL A 33 4.61 7.25 -11.21
C VAL A 33 3.83 7.06 -9.92
N GLU A 34 3.07 8.07 -9.51
CA GLU A 34 2.17 7.95 -8.37
C GLU A 34 1.06 6.95 -8.67
N THR A 35 0.94 5.93 -7.83
CA THR A 35 -0.01 4.83 -8.02
C THR A 35 -0.77 4.58 -6.73
N MET A 36 -2.09 4.46 -6.86
CA MET A 36 -2.94 4.01 -5.77
C MET A 36 -2.82 2.49 -5.65
N CYS A 37 -2.33 2.02 -4.51
CA CYS A 37 -2.11 0.60 -4.29
C CYS A 37 -3.43 -0.15 -4.06
N PRO A 38 -3.46 -1.47 -4.34
CA PRO A 38 -4.62 -2.29 -3.99
C PRO A 38 -4.86 -2.27 -2.48
N ALA A 39 -6.12 -2.50 -2.09
CA ALA A 39 -6.55 -2.52 -0.68
C ALA A 39 -5.78 -3.50 0.22
N SER A 40 -5.18 -4.54 -0.35
CA SER A 40 -4.35 -5.51 0.37
C SER A 40 -2.91 -5.05 0.58
N ALA A 41 -2.43 -4.04 -0.16
CA ALA A 41 -1.06 -3.58 -0.04
C ALA A 41 -0.89 -2.66 1.18
N ASN A 42 0.12 -2.97 1.99
CA ASN A 42 0.44 -2.24 3.21
C ASN A 42 1.78 -1.49 3.10
N TYR A 43 2.59 -1.80 2.07
CA TYR A 43 3.94 -1.28 1.92
C TYR A 43 4.26 -0.85 0.49
N CYS A 44 5.00 0.25 0.36
CA CYS A 44 5.77 0.58 -0.81
C CYS A 44 7.12 -0.12 -0.72
N LYS A 45 7.47 -0.90 -1.75
CA LYS A 45 8.75 -1.58 -1.88
C LYS A 45 9.57 -0.90 -2.96
N THR A 46 10.78 -0.50 -2.63
CA THR A 46 11.80 -0.03 -3.57
C THR A 46 12.95 -1.02 -3.61
N ALA A 47 13.24 -1.59 -4.77
CA ALA A 47 14.38 -2.47 -5.00
C ALA A 47 15.34 -1.83 -6.00
N ALA A 48 16.61 -1.66 -5.64
CA ALA A 48 17.61 -0.99 -6.45
C ALA A 48 18.87 -1.84 -6.60
N SER A 49 19.36 -2.04 -7.82
CA SER A 49 20.63 -2.69 -8.12
C SER A 49 21.38 -1.94 -9.21
N ALA A 50 22.60 -2.39 -9.57
CA ALA A 50 23.41 -1.74 -10.58
C ALA A 50 22.71 -1.74 -11.96
N GLY A 51 22.04 -0.62 -12.26
CA GLY A 51 21.31 -0.41 -13.52
C GLY A 51 19.81 -0.71 -13.48
N PHE A 52 19.24 -1.10 -12.32
CA PHE A 52 17.82 -1.41 -12.21
C PHE A 52 17.20 -0.77 -10.96
N LEU A 53 16.05 -0.14 -11.15
CA LEU A 53 15.20 0.38 -10.09
C LEU A 53 13.79 -0.17 -10.31
N SER A 54 13.23 -0.79 -9.29
CA SER A 54 11.84 -1.21 -9.26
C SER A 54 11.14 -0.64 -8.05
N ARG A 55 9.92 -0.16 -8.25
CA ARG A 55 9.04 0.30 -7.18
C ARG A 55 7.66 -0.31 -7.34
N THR A 56 7.14 -0.89 -6.28
CA THR A 56 5.92 -1.73 -6.28
C THR A 56 5.13 -1.55 -4.99
N CYS A 57 3.83 -1.86 -5.05
CA CYS A 57 2.97 -1.98 -3.89
C CYS A 57 2.95 -3.44 -3.43
N GLU A 58 3.19 -3.70 -2.15
CA GLU A 58 3.26 -5.06 -1.61
C GLU A 58 2.41 -5.19 -0.34
N GLU A 59 1.78 -6.35 -0.18
CA GLU A 59 1.08 -6.70 1.07
C GLU A 59 2.07 -6.91 2.22
N PHE A 60 3.23 -7.52 1.91
CA PHE A 60 4.32 -7.80 2.83
C PHE A 60 5.64 -7.34 2.22
N CYS A 61 6.52 -6.73 3.03
CA CYS A 61 7.82 -6.29 2.55
C CYS A 61 8.91 -6.57 3.60
N THR A 62 9.96 -7.28 3.19
CA THR A 62 11.13 -7.55 4.03
C THR A 62 12.29 -6.68 3.57
N PRO A 63 12.82 -5.80 4.42
CA PRO A 63 13.99 -5.00 4.08
C PRO A 63 15.23 -5.87 3.86
N GLU A 64 16.01 -5.54 2.83
CA GLU A 64 17.28 -6.20 2.50
C GLU A 64 18.31 -5.15 2.07
N VAL A 65 19.56 -5.56 1.79
CA VAL A 65 20.66 -4.63 1.40
C VAL A 65 20.26 -3.68 0.27
N ASN A 66 19.43 -4.16 -0.65
CA ASN A 66 18.99 -3.44 -1.85
C ASN A 66 17.48 -3.22 -1.90
N VAL A 67 16.77 -3.48 -0.80
CA VAL A 67 15.31 -3.41 -0.70
C VAL A 67 14.91 -2.51 0.46
N HIS A 68 14.22 -1.41 0.16
CA HIS A 68 13.63 -0.52 1.14
C HIS A 68 12.11 -0.69 1.17
N CYS A 69 11.55 -0.75 2.37
CA CYS A 69 10.12 -0.94 2.63
C CYS A 69 9.62 0.22 3.49
N CYS A 70 8.48 0.79 3.13
CA CYS A 70 7.86 1.87 3.90
C CYS A 70 6.33 1.82 3.76
N SER A 71 5.60 2.34 4.74
CA SER A 71 4.12 2.24 4.83
C SER A 71 3.44 3.61 4.85
N VAL A 72 4.10 4.61 4.28
CA VAL A 72 3.62 6.00 4.24
C VAL A 72 3.39 6.39 2.79
N ASP A 73 2.40 7.24 2.53
CA ASP A 73 2.11 7.69 1.17
C ASP A 73 3.34 8.31 0.50
N LEU A 74 3.56 7.87 -0.74
CA LEU A 74 4.59 8.35 -1.66
C LEU A 74 6.00 8.30 -1.06
N CYS A 75 6.27 7.30 -0.23
CA CYS A 75 7.60 7.04 0.31
C CYS A 75 8.52 6.33 -0.71
N GLY A 76 9.83 6.56 -0.58
CA GLY A 76 10.86 5.95 -1.43
C GLY A 76 11.52 6.88 -2.43
#